data_AF-A0A2W4MEY7-F1
#
_entry.id   AF-A0A2W4MEY7-F1
#
_cell.length_a   1.000
_cell.length_b   1.000
_cell.length_c   1.000
_cell.angle_alpha   90.00
_cell.angle_beta   90.00
_cell.angle_gamma   90.00
#
_symmetry.space_group_name_H-M   'P 1'
#
loop_
_entity.id
_entity.type
_entity.pdbx_description
1 polymer ?
#
loop_
_entity_poly.entity_id
_entity_poly.type
_entity_poly.pdbx_seq_one_letter_code
_entity_poly.pdbx_strand_id
1 'polypeptide(L)'
;MMTCDEAREKLALEPTSADVLLAEHLAGCERCAAYRRKHQALDGVLRAELRWEPPPALTAQLLAIAVNPATWVSASRPAPRPKEWYVKLVYLLTLAVIGVSIALAWQVAAMLSAQMGLSAVLAELAAAPSRALADLTQQLPEARTALDLMGRARDLMMWLLMVAILWRLAELYGPGWGSQQHARS
;
A
#
# COMPACT_ATOMS: atom_id res chain seq x y z
N MET A 1 -24.41 -14.01 37.35
CA MET A 1 -23.18 -13.76 38.12
C MET A 1 -22.00 -13.90 37.18
N MET A 2 -21.11 -12.91 37.12
CA MET A 2 -19.97 -12.91 36.21
C MET A 2 -18.80 -13.69 36.83
N THR A 3 -18.13 -14.51 36.03
CA THR A 3 -16.97 -15.30 36.51
C THR A 3 -15.70 -14.44 36.58
N CYS A 4 -14.69 -14.89 37.34
CA CYS A 4 -13.40 -14.18 37.40
C CYS A 4 -12.68 -14.14 36.06
N ASP A 5 -12.85 -15.17 35.23
CA ASP A 5 -12.19 -15.24 33.92
C ASP A 5 -12.87 -14.28 32.94
N GLU A 6 -14.20 -14.24 32.91
CA GLU A 6 -14.97 -13.23 32.15
C GLU A 6 -14.63 -11.80 32.60
N ALA A 7 -14.45 -11.58 33.91
CA ALA A 7 -14.04 -10.28 34.45
C ALA A 7 -12.66 -9.85 33.91
N ARG A 8 -11.71 -10.79 33.88
CA ARG A 8 -10.34 -10.52 33.41
C ARG A 8 -10.28 -10.31 31.91
N GLU A 9 -11.04 -11.09 31.14
CA GLU A 9 -11.15 -10.93 29.70
C GLU A 9 -11.72 -9.55 29.35
N LYS A 10 -12.82 -9.14 30.00
CA LYS A 10 -13.38 -7.80 29.84
C LYS A 10 -12.41 -6.69 30.22
N LEU A 11 -11.67 -6.84 31.32
CA LEU A 11 -10.66 -5.86 31.73
C LEU A 11 -9.47 -5.79 30.76
N ALA A 12 -9.13 -6.87 30.07
CA ALA A 12 -8.07 -6.89 29.07
C ALA A 12 -8.48 -6.19 27.78
N LEU A 13 -9.74 -6.29 27.38
CA LEU A 13 -10.29 -5.62 26.19
C LEU A 13 -10.59 -4.14 26.44
N GLU A 14 -11.27 -3.84 27.56
CA GLU A 14 -11.72 -2.50 27.91
C GLU A 14 -11.48 -2.21 29.40
N PRO A 15 -10.28 -1.72 29.77
CA PRO A 15 -9.90 -1.50 31.19
C PRO A 15 -10.72 -0.39 31.88
N THR A 16 -11.39 0.45 31.09
CA THR A 16 -12.25 1.56 31.53
C THR A 16 -13.73 1.33 31.25
N SER A 17 -14.17 0.08 31.01
CA SER A 17 -15.59 -0.19 30.77
C SER A 17 -16.45 0.26 31.96
N ALA A 18 -17.61 0.84 31.64
CA ALA A 18 -18.61 1.29 32.60
C ALA A 18 -19.66 0.21 32.91
N ASP A 19 -19.33 -1.05 32.63
CA ASP A 19 -20.22 -2.20 32.81
C ASP A 19 -20.60 -2.38 34.28
N VAL A 20 -21.90 -2.30 34.56
CA VAL A 20 -22.45 -2.40 35.93
C VAL A 20 -22.13 -3.76 36.56
N LEU A 21 -22.22 -4.86 35.79
CA LEU A 21 -21.92 -6.22 36.26
C LEU A 21 -20.43 -6.41 36.59
N LEU A 22 -19.53 -5.76 35.84
CA LEU A 22 -18.09 -5.78 36.13
C LEU A 22 -17.80 -4.94 37.38
N ALA A 23 -18.42 -3.78 37.53
CA ALA A 23 -18.27 -2.94 38.72
C ALA A 23 -18.73 -3.67 39.99
N GLU A 24 -19.86 -4.36 39.94
CA GLU A 24 -20.37 -5.18 41.03
C GLU A 24 -19.43 -6.35 41.37
N HIS A 25 -18.92 -7.06 40.35
CA HIS A 25 -17.92 -8.12 40.56
C HIS A 25 -16.62 -7.59 41.18
N LEU A 26 -16.14 -6.43 40.75
CA LEU A 26 -14.93 -5.81 41.29
C LEU A 26 -15.09 -5.35 42.73
N ALA A 27 -16.30 -4.95 43.14
CA ALA A 27 -16.60 -4.64 44.54
C ALA A 27 -16.59 -5.90 45.42
N GLY A 28 -16.96 -7.06 44.86
CA GLY A 28 -16.99 -8.33 45.58
C GLY A 28 -15.71 -9.17 45.50
N CYS A 29 -14.79 -8.89 44.57
CA CYS A 29 -13.60 -9.70 44.32
C CYS A 29 -12.30 -8.89 44.35
N GLU A 30 -11.60 -8.94 45.47
CA GLU A 30 -10.31 -8.25 45.67
C GLU A 30 -9.23 -8.67 44.66
N ARG A 31 -9.24 -9.91 44.20
CA ARG A 31 -8.24 -10.40 43.23
C ARG A 31 -8.39 -9.73 41.87
N CYS A 32 -9.62 -9.54 41.41
CA CYS A 32 -9.92 -8.83 40.17
C CYS A 32 -9.72 -7.31 40.32
N ALA A 33 -10.04 -6.75 41.49
CA ALA A 33 -9.75 -5.34 41.80
C ALA A 33 -8.23 -5.05 41.79
N ALA A 34 -7.42 -5.92 42.42
CA ALA A 34 -5.97 -5.81 42.40
C ALA A 34 -5.39 -5.97 40.99
N TYR A 35 -5.95 -6.88 40.18
CA TYR A 35 -5.58 -7.05 38.78
C TYR A 35 -5.82 -5.76 37.98
N ARG A 36 -7.00 -5.14 38.10
CA ARG A 36 -7.32 -3.86 37.47
C ARG A 36 -6.35 -2.74 37.85
N ARG A 37 -6.04 -2.60 39.16
CA ARG A 37 -5.11 -1.58 39.66
C ARG A 37 -3.71 -1.72 39.03
N LYS A 38 -3.22 -2.96 38.90
CA LYS A 38 -1.90 -3.22 38.26
C LYS A 38 -1.88 -2.84 36.78
N HIS A 39 -2.92 -3.21 36.03
CA HIS A 39 -3.03 -2.84 34.63
C HIS A 39 -3.12 -1.33 34.42
N GLN A 40 -3.91 -0.63 35.24
CA GLN A 40 -4.01 0.84 35.17
C GLN A 40 -2.67 1.53 35.50
N ALA A 41 -1.92 1.01 36.47
CA ALA A 41 -0.60 1.52 36.80
C ALA A 41 0.38 1.33 35.62
N LEU A 42 0.38 0.14 34.99
CA LEU A 42 1.20 -0.15 33.82
C LEU A 42 0.85 0.78 32.65
N ASP A 43 -0.43 0.94 32.34
CA ASP A 43 -0.90 1.84 31.28
C ASP A 43 -0.50 3.30 31.55
N GLY A 44 -0.52 3.72 32.81
CA GLY A 44 -0.06 5.04 33.21
C GLY A 44 1.41 5.27 32.90
N VAL A 45 2.26 4.30 33.24
CA VAL A 45 3.71 4.33 32.94
C VAL A 45 3.96 4.27 31.43
N LEU A 46 3.30 3.35 30.73
CA LEU A 46 3.43 3.23 29.26
C LEU A 46 3.02 4.51 28.56
N ARG A 47 1.91 5.14 28.95
CA ARG A 47 1.51 6.43 28.37
C ARG A 47 2.48 7.54 28.69
N ALA A 48 3.12 7.54 29.86
CA ALA A 48 4.11 8.54 30.22
C ALA A 48 5.37 8.42 29.35
N GLU A 49 5.83 7.20 29.09
CA GLU A 49 6.96 6.91 28.20
C GLU A 49 6.63 7.14 26.72
N LEU A 50 5.40 6.81 26.30
CA LEU A 50 4.89 7.04 24.95
C LEU A 50 4.40 8.49 24.73
N ARG A 51 4.73 9.43 25.62
CA ARG A 51 4.42 10.86 25.41
C ARG A 51 5.25 11.37 24.25
N TRP A 52 4.63 11.37 23.07
CA TRP A 52 5.07 12.18 21.97
C TRP A 52 4.80 13.65 22.31
N GLU A 53 5.83 14.49 22.25
CA GLU A 53 5.68 15.94 22.39
C GLU A 53 4.65 16.40 21.34
N PRO A 54 3.46 16.88 21.74
CA PRO A 54 2.46 17.27 20.77
C PRO A 54 2.98 18.49 20.00
N PRO A 55 2.84 18.53 18.66
CA PRO A 55 3.29 19.66 17.88
C PRO A 55 2.71 20.97 18.45
N PRO A 56 3.51 22.01 18.67
CA PRO A 56 3.06 23.22 19.36
C PRO A 56 1.90 23.90 18.63
N ALA A 57 1.84 23.75 17.30
CA ALA A 57 0.72 24.21 16.49
C ALA A 57 -0.60 23.51 16.84
N LEU A 58 -0.57 22.21 17.13
CA LEU A 58 -1.75 21.43 17.47
C LEU A 58 -2.23 21.73 18.90
N THR A 59 -1.29 21.86 19.84
CA THR A 59 -1.60 22.30 21.21
C THR A 59 -2.23 23.69 21.23
N ALA A 60 -1.71 24.64 20.45
CA ALA A 60 -2.28 25.97 20.30
C ALA A 60 -3.70 25.95 19.69
N GLN A 61 -3.94 25.10 18.69
CA GLN A 61 -5.27 24.93 18.09
C GLN A 61 -6.27 24.32 19.07
N LEU A 62 -5.88 23.30 19.83
CA LEU A 62 -6.75 22.69 20.83
C LEU A 62 -7.09 23.66 21.97
N LEU A 63 -6.12 24.47 22.42
CA LEU A 63 -6.37 25.53 23.39
C LEU A 63 -7.31 26.61 22.82
N ALA A 64 -7.13 27.00 21.56
CA ALA A 64 -8.04 27.95 20.91
C ALA A 64 -9.48 27.43 20.82
N ILE A 65 -9.66 26.12 20.55
CA ILE A 65 -10.96 25.46 20.53
C ILE A 65 -11.56 25.36 21.94
N ALA A 66 -10.75 25.03 22.95
CA ALA A 66 -11.21 24.95 24.33
C ALA A 66 -11.67 26.30 24.89
N VAL A 67 -10.99 27.39 24.50
CA VAL A 67 -11.35 28.77 24.89
C VAL A 67 -12.55 29.28 24.10
N ASN A 68 -12.69 28.89 22.82
CA ASN A 68 -13.83 29.27 21.99
C ASN A 68 -14.22 28.13 21.03
N PRO A 69 -15.28 27.36 21.31
CA PRO A 69 -15.67 26.21 20.50
C PRO A 69 -16.14 26.59 19.08
N ALA A 70 -16.52 27.86 18.84
CA ALA A 70 -16.87 28.35 17.50
C ALA A 70 -15.63 28.42 16.56
N THR A 71 -14.41 28.39 17.12
CA THR A 71 -13.18 28.35 16.32
C THR A 71 -12.97 27.01 15.62
N TRP A 72 -13.71 25.95 15.98
CA TRP A 72 -13.63 24.65 15.31
C TRP A 72 -13.99 24.74 13.81
N VAL A 73 -14.93 25.62 13.46
CA VAL A 73 -15.32 25.92 12.07
C VAL A 73 -14.21 26.68 11.31
N SER A 74 -13.35 27.39 12.04
CA SER A 74 -12.23 28.15 11.48
C SER A 74 -10.94 27.32 11.39
N ALA A 75 -10.73 26.42 12.37
CA ALA A 75 -9.58 25.52 12.48
C ALA A 75 -9.67 24.32 11.54
N SER A 76 -10.88 23.96 11.09
CA SER A 76 -11.13 22.97 10.04
C SER A 76 -10.79 23.47 8.63
N ARG A 77 -10.23 24.69 8.49
CA ARG A 77 -9.65 25.12 7.21
C ARG A 77 -8.54 24.15 6.82
N PRO A 78 -8.62 23.52 5.64
CA PRO A 78 -7.56 22.67 5.16
C PRO A 78 -6.27 23.49 5.11
N ALA A 79 -5.18 22.91 5.62
CA ALA A 79 -3.85 23.51 5.53
C ALA A 79 -3.59 23.98 4.09
N PRO A 80 -2.85 25.09 3.88
CA PRO A 80 -2.55 25.59 2.55
C PRO A 80 -1.94 24.46 1.74
N ARG A 81 -2.68 23.96 0.74
CA ARG A 81 -2.21 22.89 -0.13
C ARG A 81 -0.91 23.36 -0.79
N PRO A 82 0.14 22.52 -0.81
CA PRO A 82 1.35 22.86 -1.55
C PRO A 82 0.97 23.19 -2.99
N LYS A 83 1.54 24.27 -3.53
CA LYS A 83 1.24 24.71 -4.90
C LYS A 83 1.50 23.55 -5.85
N GLU A 84 0.59 23.28 -6.78
CA GLU A 84 0.65 22.10 -7.65
C GLU A 84 1.97 21.97 -8.44
N TRP A 85 2.60 23.09 -8.78
CA TRP A 85 3.90 23.10 -9.46
C TRP A 85 5.01 22.46 -8.60
N TYR A 86 4.97 22.65 -7.28
CA TYR A 86 5.95 22.09 -6.36
C TYR A 86 5.82 20.57 -6.30
N VAL A 87 4.60 20.08 -6.21
CA VAL A 87 4.30 18.63 -6.23
C VAL A 87 4.77 18.00 -7.54
N LYS A 88 4.46 18.62 -8.69
CA LYS A 88 4.93 18.16 -10.01
C LYS A 88 6.45 18.12 -10.10
N LEU A 89 7.13 19.14 -9.57
CA LEU A 89 8.60 19.21 -9.59
C LEU A 89 9.22 18.10 -8.73
N VAL A 90 8.69 17.85 -7.53
CA VAL A 90 9.13 16.75 -6.65
C VAL A 90 8.97 15.38 -7.35
N TYR A 91 7.85 15.16 -8.04
CA TYR A 91 7.62 13.92 -8.81
C TYR A 91 8.58 13.77 -9.99
N LEU A 92 8.83 14.84 -10.75
CA LEU A 92 9.80 14.80 -11.84
C LEU A 92 11.21 14.51 -11.32
N LEU A 93 11.59 15.11 -10.18
CA LEU A 93 12.88 14.88 -9.56
C LEU A 93 13.04 13.45 -9.07
N THR A 94 12.03 12.89 -8.39
CA THR A 94 12.06 11.49 -7.95
C THR A 94 12.12 10.54 -9.15
N LEU A 95 11.37 10.80 -10.21
CA LEU A 95 11.43 9.99 -11.44
C LEU A 95 12.83 10.04 -12.08
N ALA A 96 13.45 11.22 -12.13
CA ALA A 96 14.81 11.37 -12.63
C ALA A 96 15.83 10.58 -11.79
N VAL A 97 15.74 10.66 -10.45
CA VAL A 97 16.62 9.91 -9.54
C VAL A 97 16.46 8.39 -9.73
N ILE A 98 15.22 7.91 -9.87
CA ILE A 98 14.93 6.50 -10.14
C ILE A 98 15.54 6.10 -11.50
N GLY A 99 15.33 6.90 -12.54
CA GLY A 99 15.87 6.64 -13.88
C GLY A 99 17.41 6.56 -13.88
N VAL A 100 18.08 7.49 -13.21
CA VAL A 100 19.54 7.48 -13.06
C VAL A 100 20.02 6.26 -12.28
N SER A 101 19.32 5.90 -11.21
CA SER A 101 19.65 4.72 -10.40
C SER A 101 19.56 3.42 -11.22
N ILE A 102 18.50 3.28 -12.03
CA ILE A 102 18.30 2.14 -12.93
C ILE A 102 19.39 2.13 -14.02
N ALA A 103 19.73 3.27 -14.60
CA ALA A 103 20.77 3.37 -15.62
C ALA A 103 22.14 2.94 -15.07
N LEU A 104 22.50 3.37 -13.85
CA LEU A 104 23.72 2.92 -13.18
C LEU A 104 23.70 1.41 -12.91
N ALA A 105 22.59 0.89 -12.37
CA ALA A 105 22.45 -0.54 -12.13
C ALA A 105 22.62 -1.35 -13.42
N TRP A 106 22.05 -0.86 -14.53
CA TRP A 106 22.21 -1.47 -15.84
C TRP A 106 23.66 -1.44 -16.34
N GLN A 107 24.37 -0.31 -16.19
CA GLN A 107 25.78 -0.21 -16.56
C GLN A 107 26.65 -1.19 -15.77
N VAL A 108 26.43 -1.28 -14.46
CA VAL A 108 27.15 -2.23 -13.59
C VAL A 108 26.86 -3.67 -14.00
N ALA A 109 25.60 -4.01 -14.26
CA ALA A 109 25.21 -5.33 -14.75
C ALA A 109 25.82 -5.67 -16.11
N ALA A 110 25.89 -4.71 -17.04
CA ALA A 110 26.54 -4.88 -18.34
C ALA A 110 28.04 -5.13 -18.18
N MET A 111 28.71 -4.40 -17.28
CA MET A 111 30.14 -4.56 -17.03
C MET A 111 30.46 -5.90 -16.34
N LEU A 112 29.62 -6.33 -15.38
CA LEU A 112 29.71 -7.65 -14.74
C LEU A 112 29.47 -8.79 -15.73
N SER A 113 28.47 -8.65 -16.62
CA SER A 113 28.17 -9.68 -17.61
C SER A 113 29.27 -9.85 -18.65
N ALA A 114 29.95 -8.75 -19.03
CA ALA A 114 31.10 -8.79 -19.93
C ALA A 114 32.32 -9.50 -19.31
N GLN A 115 32.57 -9.33 -18.01
CA GLN A 115 33.73 -9.94 -17.34
C GLN A 115 33.50 -11.39 -16.89
N MET A 116 32.27 -11.77 -16.55
CA MET A 116 31.97 -13.12 -16.04
C MET A 116 31.57 -14.13 -17.13
N GLY A 117 31.55 -13.74 -18.42
CA GLY A 117 31.03 -14.62 -19.48
C GLY A 117 29.56 -15.00 -19.28
N LEU A 118 28.84 -14.25 -18.43
CA LEU A 118 27.47 -14.54 -18.04
C LEU A 118 26.53 -14.49 -19.25
N SER A 119 26.86 -13.67 -20.26
CA SER A 119 26.14 -13.60 -21.53
C SER A 119 26.19 -14.92 -22.31
N ALA A 120 27.31 -15.65 -22.28
CA ALA A 120 27.42 -16.97 -22.90
C ALA A 120 26.58 -18.00 -22.14
N VAL A 121 26.61 -17.97 -20.80
CA VAL A 121 25.80 -18.86 -19.96
C VAL A 121 24.30 -18.57 -20.09
N LEU A 122 23.91 -17.29 -20.14
CA LEU A 122 22.52 -16.87 -20.39
C LEU A 122 22.07 -17.20 -21.81
N ALA A 123 22.94 -17.08 -22.82
CA ALA A 123 22.62 -17.50 -24.18
C ALA A 123 22.45 -19.02 -24.28
N GLU A 124 23.30 -19.80 -23.59
CA GLU A 124 23.18 -21.25 -23.48
C GLU A 124 21.89 -21.65 -22.74
N LEU A 125 21.56 -20.99 -21.63
CA LEU A 125 20.32 -21.21 -20.89
C LEU A 125 19.08 -20.76 -21.66
N ALA A 126 19.15 -19.70 -22.45
CA ALA A 126 18.03 -19.24 -23.28
C ALA A 126 17.80 -20.15 -24.50
N ALA A 127 18.86 -20.81 -25.00
CA ALA A 127 18.77 -21.81 -26.06
C ALA A 127 18.42 -23.22 -25.54
N ALA A 128 18.67 -23.51 -24.26
CA ALA A 128 18.34 -24.80 -23.64
C ALA A 128 16.84 -25.18 -23.73
N PRO A 129 15.86 -24.29 -23.45
CA PRO A 129 14.45 -24.66 -23.52
C PRO A 129 14.00 -24.93 -24.96
N SER A 130 14.53 -24.23 -25.97
CA SER A 130 14.17 -24.52 -27.36
C SER A 130 14.75 -25.86 -27.84
N ARG A 131 15.96 -26.23 -27.41
CA ARG A 131 16.54 -27.56 -27.63
C ARG A 131 15.72 -28.65 -26.92
N ALA A 132 15.36 -28.44 -25.67
CA ALA A 132 14.53 -29.38 -24.90
C ALA A 132 13.12 -29.54 -25.50
N LEU A 133 12.51 -28.45 -25.98
CA LEU A 133 11.23 -28.48 -26.69
C LEU A 133 11.34 -29.22 -28.03
N ALA A 134 12.42 -29.01 -28.79
CA ALA A 134 12.65 -29.75 -30.03
C ALA A 134 12.79 -31.26 -29.76
N ASP A 135 13.50 -31.64 -28.70
CA ASP A 135 13.70 -33.04 -28.33
C ASP A 135 12.39 -33.69 -27.81
N LEU A 136 11.64 -32.98 -26.95
CA LEU A 136 10.31 -33.43 -26.48
C LEU A 136 9.30 -33.56 -27.62
N THR A 137 9.28 -32.63 -28.57
CA THR A 137 8.38 -32.68 -29.74
C THR A 137 8.79 -33.71 -30.79
N GLN A 138 10.00 -34.25 -30.68
CA GLN A 138 10.46 -35.38 -31.47
C GLN A 138 10.04 -36.72 -30.83
N GLN A 139 10.02 -36.79 -29.51
CA GLN A 139 9.61 -37.99 -28.75
C GLN A 139 8.08 -38.13 -28.59
N LEU A 140 7.34 -37.01 -28.52
CA LEU A 140 5.89 -36.99 -28.30
C LEU A 140 5.18 -36.14 -29.37
N PRO A 141 4.70 -36.73 -30.47
CA PRO A 141 4.03 -35.99 -31.54
C PRO A 141 2.70 -35.35 -31.08
N GLU A 142 2.03 -35.89 -30.06
CA GLU A 142 0.81 -35.29 -29.48
C GLU A 142 1.06 -33.93 -28.79
N ALA A 143 2.27 -33.69 -28.28
CA ALA A 143 2.64 -32.43 -27.65
C ALA A 143 2.67 -31.25 -28.64
N ARG A 144 2.85 -31.52 -29.95
CA ARG A 144 2.85 -30.49 -31.00
C ARG A 144 1.50 -29.78 -31.07
N THR A 145 0.42 -30.53 -30.98
CA THR A 145 -0.95 -30.01 -30.98
C THR A 145 -1.23 -29.10 -29.78
N ALA A 146 -0.74 -29.46 -28.59
CA ALA A 146 -0.90 -28.65 -27.38
C ALA A 146 -0.10 -27.34 -27.46
N LEU A 147 1.14 -27.40 -27.97
CA LEU A 147 2.00 -26.23 -28.16
C LEU A 147 1.45 -25.26 -29.22
N ASP A 148 0.91 -25.76 -30.32
CA ASP A 148 0.24 -24.93 -31.34
C ASP A 148 -0.99 -24.22 -30.77
N LEU A 149 -1.76 -24.90 -29.91
CA LEU A 149 -2.92 -24.31 -29.25
C LEU A 149 -2.50 -23.21 -28.27
N MET A 150 -1.43 -23.44 -27.52
CA MET A 150 -0.86 -22.47 -26.59
C MET A 150 -0.24 -21.26 -27.33
N GLY A 151 0.38 -21.49 -28.48
CA GLY A 151 0.87 -20.44 -29.37
C GLY A 151 -0.24 -19.53 -29.88
N ARG A 152 -1.35 -20.12 -30.37
CA ARG A 152 -2.53 -19.35 -30.79
C ARG A 152 -3.18 -18.59 -29.64
N ALA A 153 -3.27 -19.21 -28.46
CA ALA A 153 -3.80 -18.55 -27.26
C ALA A 153 -2.96 -17.34 -26.86
N ARG A 154 -1.63 -17.46 -26.93
CA ARG A 154 -0.71 -16.34 -26.69
C ARG A 154 -0.89 -15.21 -27.71
N ASP A 155 -1.00 -15.53 -28.99
CA ASP A 155 -1.19 -14.52 -30.04
C ASP A 155 -2.54 -13.79 -29.89
N LEU A 156 -3.61 -14.52 -29.56
CA LEU A 156 -4.91 -13.94 -29.23
C LEU A 156 -4.84 -13.02 -28.01
N MET A 157 -4.12 -13.42 -26.97
CA MET A 157 -3.92 -12.61 -25.77
C MET A 157 -3.16 -11.30 -26.09
N MET A 158 -2.12 -11.38 -26.91
CA MET A 158 -1.35 -10.20 -27.35
C MET A 158 -2.23 -9.23 -28.16
N TRP A 159 -3.06 -9.77 -29.06
CA TRP A 159 -4.01 -8.98 -29.83
C TRP A 159 -5.05 -8.29 -28.95
N LEU A 160 -5.64 -9.00 -27.99
CA LEU A 160 -6.57 -8.42 -27.02
C LEU A 160 -5.93 -7.31 -26.20
N LEU A 161 -4.67 -7.51 -25.77
CA LEU A 161 -3.93 -6.53 -25.00
C LEU A 161 -3.63 -5.27 -25.84
N MET A 162 -3.28 -5.45 -27.12
CA MET A 162 -3.10 -4.34 -28.06
C MET A 162 -4.39 -3.55 -28.28
N VAL A 163 -5.53 -4.23 -28.46
CA VAL A 163 -6.85 -3.59 -28.58
C VAL A 163 -7.22 -2.85 -27.30
N ALA A 164 -6.98 -3.43 -26.13
CA ALA A 164 -7.25 -2.80 -24.84
C ALA A 164 -6.40 -1.54 -24.63
N ILE A 165 -5.13 -1.55 -25.03
CA ILE A 165 -4.25 -0.38 -24.98
C ILE A 165 -4.74 0.71 -25.95
N LEU A 166 -5.06 0.35 -27.20
CA LEU A 166 -5.60 1.29 -28.18
C LEU A 166 -6.92 1.92 -27.70
N TRP A 167 -7.79 1.11 -27.11
CA TRP A 167 -9.03 1.57 -26.50
C TRP A 167 -8.76 2.56 -25.36
N ARG A 168 -7.83 2.24 -24.46
CA ARG A 168 -7.42 3.14 -23.38
C ARG A 168 -6.84 4.46 -23.88
N LEU A 169 -6.04 4.42 -24.96
CA LEU A 169 -5.53 5.63 -25.59
C LEU A 169 -6.68 6.46 -26.18
N ALA A 170 -7.63 5.83 -26.87
CA ALA A 170 -8.80 6.52 -27.41
C ALA A 170 -9.66 7.20 -26.32
N GLU A 171 -9.86 6.56 -25.16
CA GLU A 171 -10.53 7.18 -24.01
C GLU A 171 -9.77 8.40 -23.49
N LEU A 172 -8.44 8.34 -23.46
CA LEU A 172 -7.59 9.42 -22.96
C LEU A 172 -7.56 10.65 -23.90
N TYR A 173 -7.59 10.42 -25.22
CA TYR A 173 -7.59 11.47 -26.24
C TYR A 173 -9.01 11.90 -26.70
N GLY A 174 -10.05 11.19 -26.27
CA GLY A 174 -11.44 11.37 -26.68
C GLY A 174 -12.30 12.49 -26.02
N PRO A 175 -11.98 13.09 -24.85
CA PRO A 175 -12.94 13.99 -24.19
C PRO A 175 -13.11 15.37 -24.87
N GLY A 176 -12.40 15.65 -25.98
CA GLY A 176 -12.43 16.94 -26.68
C GLY A 176 -13.35 17.05 -27.90
N TRP A 177 -13.93 15.96 -28.42
CA TRP A 177 -14.61 15.97 -29.73
C TRP A 177 -16.11 16.31 -29.68
N GLY A 178 -16.73 16.34 -28.50
CA GLY A 178 -18.19 16.48 -28.35
C GLY A 178 -18.72 17.89 -28.03
N SER A 179 -17.87 18.86 -27.68
CA SER A 179 -18.32 20.16 -27.13
C SER A 179 -18.33 21.34 -28.11
N GLN A 180 -17.89 21.17 -29.37
CA GLN A 180 -17.84 22.29 -30.34
C GLN A 180 -19.06 22.43 -31.28
N GLN A 181 -20.05 21.52 -31.25
CA GLN A 181 -21.17 21.60 -32.20
C GLN A 181 -22.41 22.40 -31.73
N HIS A 182 -22.47 22.88 -30.49
CA HIS A 182 -23.64 23.64 -29.99
C HIS A 182 -23.49 25.16 -29.89
N ALA A 183 -22.43 25.76 -30.45
CA ALA A 183 -22.23 27.22 -30.44
C ALA A 183 -22.53 27.94 -31.77
N ARG A 184 -23.22 27.28 -32.71
CA ARG A 184 -23.73 27.90 -33.94
C ARG A 184 -25.15 27.43 -34.24
N SER A 185 -26.11 27.97 -33.51
CA SER A 185 -27.52 28.09 -33.94
C SER A 185 -28.10 29.35 -33.32
#